data_AF-A0A8J3YAJ8-F1
#
_entry.id   AF-A0A8J3YAJ8-F1
#
_cell.length_a   1.000
_cell.length_b   1.000
_cell.length_c   1.000
_cell.angle_alpha   90.00
_cell.angle_beta   90.00
_cell.angle_gamma   90.00
#
_symmetry.space_group_name_H-M   'P 1'
#
loop_
_entity.id
_entity.type
_entity.pdbx_description
1 polymer ?
#
loop_
_entity_poly.entity_id
_entity_poly.type
_entity_poly.pdbx_seq_one_letter_code
_entity_poly.pdbx_strand_id
1 'polypeptide(L)'
;MGEPVSAGRALQERLGTRARAQRFEDEQVLDHLNPRMRSFIARREMMFVATSDARGACDNTLRAGPPGFVVTLDARRLAWPEYRGNGVLASRGNIAANPHVGLLFVDLVDDLIGLHVNGRAALVGDDELRAAHPGLPADPAPGRRAEQWVLAEVTEAYVHCSKHIPRLYRAAGEGRPGGSDYFGVAADRAAPTAAPAAPPWRSRLRRIVRWRDGARSGGRPAS
;
A
#
# COMPACT_ATOMS: atom_id res chain seq x y z
N MET A 1 -4.33 -11.08 -19.49
CA MET A 1 -2.89 -10.84 -19.24
C MET A 1 -2.78 -9.37 -18.85
N GLY A 2 -2.67 -9.07 -17.56
CA GLY A 2 -2.57 -7.68 -17.09
C GLY A 2 -1.26 -7.07 -17.55
N GLU A 3 -1.26 -5.82 -18.02
CA GLU A 3 -0.02 -5.14 -18.37
C GLU A 3 0.90 -5.10 -17.13
N PRO A 4 2.13 -5.63 -17.20
CA PRO A 4 3.10 -5.47 -16.14
C PRO A 4 3.46 -3.99 -16.01
N VAL A 5 3.86 -3.56 -14.81
CA VAL A 5 4.26 -2.20 -14.41
C VAL A 5 5.06 -1.48 -15.53
N SER A 6 4.36 -0.80 -16.42
CA SER A 6 4.94 -0.25 -17.66
C SER A 6 5.96 0.84 -17.37
N ALA A 7 5.80 1.55 -16.24
CA ALA A 7 6.70 2.59 -15.80
C ALA A 7 8.13 2.09 -15.48
N GLY A 8 8.29 0.81 -15.10
CA GLY A 8 9.59 0.24 -14.75
C GLY A 8 10.43 -0.19 -15.94
N ARG A 9 9.82 -0.49 -17.09
CA ARG A 9 10.48 -1.17 -18.22
C ARG A 9 11.60 -0.34 -18.84
N ALA A 10 11.35 0.93 -19.15
CA ALA A 10 12.39 1.83 -19.69
C ALA A 10 13.57 1.99 -18.71
N LEU A 11 13.27 2.02 -17.41
CA LEU A 11 14.28 2.10 -16.35
C LEU A 11 15.15 0.83 -16.30
N GLN A 12 14.50 -0.33 -16.36
CA GLN A 12 15.17 -1.64 -16.35
C GLN A 12 16.06 -1.84 -17.57
N GLU A 13 15.62 -1.38 -18.75
CA GLU A 13 16.40 -1.42 -19.99
C GLU A 13 17.68 -0.62 -19.86
N ARG A 14 17.58 0.65 -19.44
CA ARG A 14 18.77 1.49 -19.30
C ARG A 14 19.74 0.96 -18.24
N LEU A 15 19.23 0.35 -17.17
CA LEU A 15 20.07 -0.21 -16.11
C LEU A 15 20.52 -1.65 -16.37
N GLY A 16 20.17 -2.25 -17.51
CA GLY A 16 20.52 -3.64 -17.83
C GLY A 16 19.91 -4.67 -16.88
N THR A 17 18.81 -4.33 -16.19
CA THR A 17 18.17 -5.21 -15.18
C THR A 17 16.92 -5.92 -15.68
N ARG A 18 16.56 -5.77 -16.96
CA ARG A 18 15.36 -6.34 -17.59
C ARG A 18 15.18 -7.84 -17.33
N ALA A 19 16.22 -8.63 -17.57
CA ALA A 19 16.16 -10.08 -17.37
C ALA A 19 15.94 -10.47 -15.89
N ARG A 20 16.50 -9.69 -14.95
CA ARG A 20 16.31 -9.91 -13.52
C ARG A 20 14.89 -9.57 -13.08
N ALA A 21 14.35 -8.46 -13.58
CA ALA A 21 12.97 -8.06 -13.30
C ALA A 21 11.97 -9.09 -13.86
N GLN A 22 12.18 -9.55 -15.10
CA GLN A 22 11.32 -10.56 -15.72
C GLN A 22 11.29 -11.86 -14.92
N ARG A 23 12.46 -12.37 -14.49
CA ARG A 23 12.49 -13.58 -13.63
C ARG A 23 11.72 -13.40 -12.33
N PHE A 24 11.79 -12.22 -11.71
CA PHE A 24 11.00 -11.96 -10.51
C PHE A 24 9.50 -11.96 -10.81
N GLU A 25 9.07 -11.33 -11.90
CA GLU A 25 7.67 -11.37 -12.35
C GLU A 25 7.21 -12.81 -12.59
N ASP A 26 8.00 -13.61 -13.32
CA ASP A 26 7.64 -14.98 -13.70
C ASP A 26 7.63 -15.95 -12.50
N GLU A 27 8.53 -15.77 -11.53
CA GLU A 27 8.73 -16.73 -10.44
C GLU A 27 8.03 -16.34 -9.13
N GLN A 28 7.78 -15.04 -8.90
CA GLN A 28 7.37 -14.52 -7.59
C GLN A 28 6.03 -13.77 -7.61
N VAL A 29 5.48 -13.45 -8.78
CA VAL A 29 4.23 -12.70 -8.90
C VAL A 29 3.10 -13.62 -9.36
N LEU A 30 2.00 -13.59 -8.61
CA LEU A 30 0.75 -14.28 -8.97
C LEU A 30 -0.35 -13.25 -9.21
N ASP A 31 -1.32 -13.58 -10.05
CA ASP A 31 -2.53 -12.76 -10.28
C ASP A 31 -3.65 -13.05 -9.25
N HIS A 32 -3.33 -13.81 -8.21
CA HIS A 32 -4.24 -14.27 -7.17
C HIS A 32 -3.47 -14.62 -5.89
N LEU A 33 -4.20 -14.79 -4.79
CA LEU A 33 -3.71 -15.25 -3.50
C LEU A 33 -3.68 -16.77 -3.47
N ASN A 34 -2.48 -17.35 -3.42
CA ASN A 34 -2.33 -18.78 -3.17
C ASN A 34 -2.69 -19.13 -1.71
N PRO A 35 -2.85 -20.42 -1.36
CA PRO A 35 -3.24 -20.82 -0.01
C PRO A 35 -2.32 -20.28 1.10
N ARG A 36 -1.01 -20.25 0.88
CA ARG A 36 -0.04 -19.74 1.86
C ARG A 36 -0.19 -18.23 2.07
N MET A 37 -0.43 -17.46 1.01
CA MET A 37 -0.72 -16.03 1.09
C MET A 37 -2.01 -15.76 1.85
N ARG A 38 -3.07 -16.54 1.61
CA ARG A 38 -4.34 -16.41 2.33
C ARG A 38 -4.18 -16.72 3.82
N SER A 39 -3.47 -17.80 4.16
CA SER A 39 -3.14 -18.13 5.55
C SER A 39 -2.26 -17.07 6.21
N PHE A 40 -1.34 -16.46 5.46
CA PHE A 40 -0.52 -15.36 5.93
C PHE A 40 -1.39 -14.16 6.30
N ILE A 41 -2.26 -13.69 5.39
CA ILE A 41 -3.19 -12.57 5.61
C ILE A 41 -4.08 -12.81 6.83
N ALA A 42 -4.64 -14.02 6.96
CA ALA A 42 -5.56 -14.37 8.05
C ALA A 42 -4.96 -14.23 9.46
N ARG A 43 -3.63 -14.24 9.60
CA ARG A 43 -2.96 -14.07 10.90
C ARG A 43 -2.49 -12.64 11.17
N ARG A 44 -2.64 -11.71 10.22
CA ARG A 44 -2.11 -10.35 10.36
C ARG A 44 -3.05 -9.49 11.18
N GLU A 45 -2.45 -8.72 12.07
CA GLU A 45 -3.13 -7.71 12.89
C GLU A 45 -2.96 -6.30 12.33
N MET A 46 -2.17 -6.17 11.26
CA MET A 46 -1.91 -4.89 10.59
C MET A 46 -1.75 -5.05 9.08
N MET A 47 -2.14 -4.01 8.36
CA MET A 47 -1.98 -3.84 6.91
C MET A 47 -1.75 -2.36 6.62
N PHE A 48 -0.86 -2.04 5.69
CA PHE A 48 -0.73 -0.69 5.13
C PHE A 48 -1.50 -0.61 3.81
N VAL A 49 -2.28 0.46 3.64
CA VAL A 49 -3.08 0.71 2.45
C VAL A 49 -2.57 1.97 1.77
N ALA A 50 -1.99 1.80 0.59
CA ALA A 50 -1.60 2.88 -0.30
C ALA A 50 -2.71 3.15 -1.32
N THR A 51 -3.09 4.41 -1.43
CA THR A 51 -4.12 4.90 -2.37
C THR A 51 -3.66 6.22 -2.97
N SER A 52 -4.26 6.63 -4.08
CA SER A 52 -4.07 7.99 -4.59
C SER A 52 -5.34 8.50 -5.25
N ASP A 53 -5.55 9.81 -5.24
CA ASP A 53 -6.60 10.42 -6.05
C ASP A 53 -6.26 10.35 -7.56
N ALA A 54 -7.19 10.76 -8.42
CA ALA A 54 -7.00 10.79 -9.88
C ALA A 54 -5.86 11.72 -10.34
N ARG A 55 -5.37 12.63 -9.49
CA ARG A 55 -4.23 13.52 -9.76
C ARG A 55 -2.90 12.94 -9.25
N GLY A 56 -2.92 11.76 -8.64
CA GLY A 56 -1.74 11.12 -8.06
C GLY A 56 -1.34 11.69 -6.70
N ALA A 57 -2.24 12.38 -5.99
CA ALA A 57 -2.02 12.74 -4.58
C ALA A 57 -2.18 11.48 -3.73
N CYS A 58 -1.07 11.01 -3.14
CA CYS A 58 -1.02 9.73 -2.46
C CYS A 58 -1.31 9.85 -0.97
N ASP A 59 -1.99 8.83 -0.44
CA ASP A 59 -2.16 8.58 0.99
C ASP A 59 -1.69 7.17 1.34
N ASN A 60 -1.12 7.01 2.54
CA ASN A 60 -0.80 5.71 3.12
C ASN A 60 -1.39 5.64 4.53
N THR A 61 -2.18 4.60 4.79
CA THR A 61 -2.84 4.42 6.09
C THR A 61 -2.55 3.05 6.69
N LEU A 62 -2.26 3.01 7.98
CA LEU A 62 -2.20 1.78 8.77
C LEU A 62 -3.63 1.36 9.15
N ARG A 63 -3.99 0.14 8.79
CA ARG A 63 -5.19 -0.56 9.26
C ARG A 63 -4.76 -1.64 10.24
N ALA A 64 -5.42 -1.68 11.39
CA ALA A 64 -5.12 -2.64 12.44
C ALA A 64 -6.40 -3.21 13.04
N GLY A 65 -6.34 -4.47 13.43
CA GLY A 65 -7.44 -5.24 14.00
C GLY A 65 -6.96 -6.57 14.56
N PRO A 66 -7.85 -7.38 15.15
CA PRO A 66 -7.49 -8.73 15.55
C PRO A 66 -7.07 -9.58 14.34
N PRO A 67 -6.36 -10.70 14.53
CA PRO A 67 -6.09 -11.65 13.46
C PRO A 67 -7.39 -12.00 12.71
N GLY A 68 -7.35 -11.92 11.38
CA GLY A 68 -8.51 -12.16 10.52
C GLY A 68 -9.40 -10.94 10.27
N PHE A 69 -9.01 -9.73 10.70
CA PHE A 69 -9.74 -8.51 10.37
C PHE A 69 -9.78 -8.23 8.85
N VAL A 70 -8.79 -8.71 8.11
CA VAL A 70 -8.82 -8.81 6.65
C VAL A 70 -9.23 -10.21 6.26
N VAL A 71 -10.32 -10.33 5.52
CA VAL A 71 -10.92 -11.61 5.13
C VAL A 71 -10.62 -11.87 3.67
N THR A 72 -10.03 -13.03 3.36
CA THR A 72 -9.94 -13.49 1.97
C THR A 72 -11.22 -14.21 1.59
N LEU A 73 -12.06 -13.56 0.80
CA LEU A 73 -13.36 -14.10 0.35
C LEU A 73 -13.14 -15.28 -0.60
N ASP A 74 -12.11 -15.18 -1.45
CA ASP A 74 -11.61 -16.27 -2.29
C ASP A 74 -10.14 -16.00 -2.68
N ALA A 75 -9.64 -16.66 -3.74
CA ALA A 75 -8.28 -16.47 -4.23
C ALA A 75 -8.04 -15.10 -4.89
N ARG A 76 -9.08 -14.42 -5.38
CA ARG A 76 -8.96 -13.14 -6.10
C ARG A 76 -9.59 -11.98 -5.36
N ARG A 77 -10.28 -12.21 -4.25
CA ARG A 77 -10.98 -11.17 -3.50
C ARG A 77 -10.66 -11.21 -2.02
N LEU A 78 -10.38 -10.03 -1.47
CA LEU A 78 -10.26 -9.82 -0.03
C LEU A 78 -11.08 -8.61 0.39
N ALA A 79 -11.48 -8.56 1.66
CA ALA A 79 -12.23 -7.44 2.20
C ALA A 79 -11.77 -7.08 3.61
N TRP A 80 -11.89 -5.81 3.97
CA TRP A 80 -11.66 -5.33 5.33
C TRP A 80 -12.68 -4.27 5.72
N PRO A 81 -13.03 -4.16 7.01
CA PRO A 81 -14.00 -3.20 7.49
C PRO A 81 -13.39 -1.80 7.66
N GLU A 82 -14.19 -0.78 7.36
CA GLU A 82 -13.93 0.62 7.70
C GLU A 82 -14.84 1.04 8.86
N TYR A 83 -14.24 1.47 9.96
CA TYR A 83 -14.94 1.97 11.13
C TYR A 83 -14.98 3.50 11.12
N ARG A 84 -15.86 4.07 11.95
CA ARG A 84 -15.90 5.51 12.21
C ARG A 84 -14.51 6.05 12.57
N GLY A 85 -14.03 6.98 11.76
CA GLY A 85 -12.72 7.63 11.92
C GLY A 85 -12.82 9.11 12.27
N ASN A 86 -11.75 9.85 12.00
CA ASN A 86 -11.64 11.31 12.18
C ASN A 86 -12.37 12.15 11.12
N GLY A 87 -13.13 11.51 10.22
CA GLY A 87 -13.88 12.18 9.15
C GLY A 87 -13.05 12.63 7.94
N VAL A 88 -11.73 12.41 7.90
CA VAL A 88 -10.89 12.80 6.75
C VAL A 88 -11.17 11.92 5.53
N LEU A 89 -11.54 10.65 5.75
CA LEU A 89 -11.93 9.69 4.70
C LEU A 89 -10.88 9.50 3.57
N ALA A 90 -9.60 9.81 3.82
CA ALA A 90 -8.55 9.86 2.78
C ALA A 90 -8.55 8.64 1.83
N SER A 91 -8.37 7.43 2.36
CA SER A 91 -8.38 6.21 1.53
C SER A 91 -9.73 5.93 0.85
N ARG A 92 -10.87 6.19 1.51
CA ARG A 92 -12.22 5.99 0.94
C ARG A 92 -12.49 6.96 -0.21
N GLY A 93 -12.13 8.24 -0.02
CA GLY A 93 -12.25 9.27 -1.05
C GLY A 93 -11.35 8.97 -2.25
N ASN A 94 -10.11 8.54 -2.00
CA ASN A 94 -9.20 8.12 -3.07
C ASN A 94 -9.75 6.92 -3.84
N ILE A 95 -10.20 5.85 -3.15
CA ILE A 95 -10.77 4.65 -3.79
C ILE A 95 -11.97 5.01 -4.67
N ALA A 96 -12.85 5.91 -4.20
CA ALA A 96 -14.00 6.36 -4.98
C ALA A 96 -13.60 7.12 -6.25
N ALA A 97 -12.52 7.90 -6.22
CA ALA A 97 -12.01 8.65 -7.37
C ALA A 97 -11.08 7.84 -8.28
N ASN A 98 -10.38 6.85 -7.72
CA ASN A 98 -9.37 6.02 -8.34
C ASN A 98 -9.33 4.66 -7.62
N PRO A 99 -9.79 3.57 -8.26
CA PRO A 99 -9.96 2.29 -7.58
C PRO A 99 -8.64 1.57 -7.29
N HIS A 100 -7.49 2.06 -7.78
CA HIS A 100 -6.21 1.38 -7.61
C HIS A 100 -5.71 1.44 -6.16
N VAL A 101 -5.40 0.26 -5.60
CA VAL A 101 -4.85 0.12 -4.24
C VAL A 101 -3.60 -0.74 -4.23
N GLY A 102 -2.66 -0.38 -3.36
CA GLY A 102 -1.52 -1.22 -3.00
C GLY A 102 -1.58 -1.56 -1.52
N LEU A 103 -1.53 -2.85 -1.19
CA LEU A 103 -1.61 -3.37 0.17
C LEU A 103 -0.28 -3.99 0.55
N LEU A 104 0.20 -3.66 1.75
CA LEU A 104 1.37 -4.31 2.34
C LEU A 104 0.98 -4.96 3.66
N PHE A 105 1.11 -6.28 3.69
CA PHE A 105 1.06 -7.07 4.92
C PHE A 105 2.49 -7.40 5.33
N VAL A 106 2.80 -7.27 6.62
CA VAL A 106 4.13 -7.58 7.14
C VAL A 106 4.03 -8.34 8.45
N ASP A 107 4.85 -9.37 8.58
CA ASP A 107 5.14 -10.00 9.86
C ASP A 107 6.41 -9.37 10.43
N LEU A 108 6.30 -8.75 11.59
CA LEU A 108 7.42 -8.13 12.30
C LEU A 108 7.86 -8.99 13.50
N VAL A 109 7.18 -10.10 13.78
CA VAL A 109 7.40 -10.88 15.00
C VAL A 109 7.93 -12.26 14.66
N ASP A 110 7.21 -13.04 13.85
CA ASP A 110 7.49 -14.46 13.68
C ASP A 110 8.22 -14.73 12.36
N ASP A 111 7.49 -14.61 11.25
CA ASP A 111 7.95 -14.99 9.91
C ASP A 111 8.97 -14.00 9.31
N LEU A 112 9.02 -12.76 9.82
CA LEU A 112 9.83 -11.64 9.30
C LEU A 112 9.75 -11.49 7.77
N ILE A 113 8.57 -11.65 7.20
CA ILE A 113 8.31 -11.58 5.76
C ILE A 113 7.12 -10.67 5.51
N GLY A 114 7.01 -10.11 4.32
CA GLY A 114 5.80 -9.40 3.90
C GLY A 114 5.21 -9.93 2.61
N LEU A 115 4.02 -9.42 2.31
CA LEU A 115 3.22 -9.74 1.14
C LEU A 115 2.67 -8.44 0.56
N HIS A 116 3.01 -8.17 -0.69
CA HIS A 116 2.37 -7.14 -1.51
C HIS A 116 1.13 -7.72 -2.15
N VAL A 117 0.04 -6.96 -2.13
CA VAL A 117 -1.17 -7.25 -2.89
C VAL A 117 -1.62 -5.96 -3.58
N ASN A 118 -1.58 -5.95 -4.90
CA ASN A 118 -2.09 -4.83 -5.71
C ASN A 118 -3.45 -5.21 -6.28
N GLY A 119 -4.31 -4.22 -6.47
CA GLY A 119 -5.65 -4.49 -6.94
C GLY A 119 -6.50 -3.28 -7.27
N ARG A 120 -7.77 -3.57 -7.51
CA ARG A 120 -8.85 -2.58 -7.62
C ARG A 120 -9.77 -2.74 -6.42
N ALA A 121 -10.13 -1.64 -5.79
CA ALA A 121 -10.99 -1.61 -4.63
C ALA A 121 -12.32 -0.90 -4.91
N ALA A 122 -13.35 -1.33 -4.19
CA ALA A 122 -14.67 -0.69 -4.14
C ALA A 122 -15.16 -0.59 -2.69
N LEU A 123 -16.00 0.41 -2.44
CA LEU A 123 -16.69 0.57 -1.16
C LEU A 123 -18.02 -0.18 -1.23
N VAL A 124 -18.30 -1.03 -0.24
CA VAL A 124 -19.51 -1.85 -0.16
C VAL A 124 -20.19 -1.61 1.18
N GLY A 125 -21.52 -1.58 1.22
CA GLY A 125 -22.27 -1.46 2.48
C GLY A 125 -22.09 -2.71 3.36
N ASP A 126 -22.15 -2.56 4.69
CA ASP A 126 -22.05 -3.71 5.62
C ASP A 126 -23.16 -4.74 5.37
N ASP A 127 -24.40 -4.29 5.20
CA ASP A 127 -25.55 -5.18 4.97
C ASP A 127 -25.41 -5.94 3.64
N GLU A 128 -24.98 -5.25 2.58
CA GLU A 128 -24.77 -5.83 1.26
C GLU A 128 -23.66 -6.90 1.30
N LEU A 129 -22.51 -6.58 1.90
CA LEU A 129 -21.40 -7.52 1.93
C LEU A 129 -21.70 -8.73 2.82
N ARG A 130 -22.38 -8.53 3.96
CA ARG A 130 -22.78 -9.64 4.85
C ARG A 130 -23.87 -10.51 4.25
N ALA A 131 -24.78 -9.96 3.45
CA ALA A 131 -25.75 -10.76 2.70
C ALA A 131 -25.05 -11.68 1.69
N ALA A 132 -24.02 -11.19 1.00
CA ALA A 132 -23.23 -11.99 0.07
C ALA A 132 -22.25 -12.96 0.77
N HIS A 133 -21.76 -12.59 1.96
CA HIS A 133 -20.78 -13.34 2.73
C HIS A 133 -21.17 -13.46 4.21
N PRO A 134 -22.11 -14.38 4.56
CA PRO A 134 -22.60 -14.51 5.93
C PRO A 134 -21.53 -14.92 6.96
N GLY A 135 -20.41 -15.49 6.50
CA GLY A 135 -19.28 -15.91 7.34
C GLY A 135 -18.30 -14.79 7.70
N LEU A 136 -18.58 -13.52 7.35
CA LEU A 136 -17.74 -12.40 7.76
C LEU A 136 -17.69 -12.28 9.29
N PRO A 137 -16.52 -11.94 9.87
CA PRO A 137 -16.38 -11.82 11.31
C PRO A 137 -17.34 -10.78 11.87
N ALA A 138 -17.81 -11.04 13.08
CA ALA A 138 -18.51 -10.05 13.88
C ALA A 138 -17.54 -8.93 14.27
N ASP A 139 -18.08 -7.77 14.61
CA ASP A 139 -17.29 -6.61 14.99
C ASP A 139 -16.39 -6.91 16.21
N PRO A 140 -15.16 -6.39 16.24
CA PRO A 140 -14.14 -6.78 17.21
C PRO A 140 -14.42 -6.28 18.63
N ALA A 141 -15.39 -5.37 18.80
CA ALA A 141 -15.80 -4.85 20.10
C ALA A 141 -17.28 -4.42 20.08
N PRO A 142 -18.01 -4.57 21.21
CA PRO A 142 -19.38 -4.07 21.33
C PRO A 142 -19.49 -2.59 20.93
N GLY A 143 -20.45 -2.28 20.05
CA GLY A 143 -20.70 -0.91 19.57
C GLY A 143 -19.78 -0.40 18.47
N ARG A 144 -18.75 -1.17 18.07
CA ARG A 144 -17.84 -0.79 16.97
C ARG A 144 -18.26 -1.47 15.67
N ARG A 145 -19.35 -1.01 15.05
CA ARG A 145 -19.80 -1.54 13.77
C ARG A 145 -19.00 -0.99 12.59
N ALA A 146 -18.67 -1.84 11.61
CA ALA A 146 -18.22 -1.38 10.32
C ALA A 146 -19.25 -0.41 9.70
N GLU A 147 -18.83 0.79 9.31
CA GLU A 147 -19.69 1.71 8.56
C GLU A 147 -19.81 1.26 7.10
N GLN A 148 -18.72 0.75 6.56
CA GLN A 148 -18.60 0.20 5.20
C GLN A 148 -17.50 -0.87 5.19
N TRP A 149 -17.45 -1.63 4.12
CA TRP A 149 -16.34 -2.50 3.78
C TRP A 149 -15.61 -1.98 2.55
N VAL A 150 -14.33 -2.29 2.48
CA VAL A 150 -13.58 -2.20 1.23
C VAL A 150 -13.41 -3.60 0.69
N LEU A 151 -13.89 -3.83 -0.54
CA LEU A 151 -13.68 -5.04 -1.30
C LEU A 151 -12.56 -4.79 -2.30
N ALA A 152 -11.48 -5.58 -2.25
CA ALA A 152 -10.38 -5.49 -3.20
C ALA A 152 -10.30 -6.76 -4.07
N GLU A 153 -10.29 -6.54 -5.38
CA GLU A 153 -9.96 -7.53 -6.40
C GLU A 153 -8.46 -7.52 -6.66
N VAL A 154 -7.83 -8.68 -6.50
CA VAL A 154 -6.38 -8.88 -6.62
C VAL A 154 -5.99 -8.91 -8.10
N THR A 155 -5.04 -8.05 -8.46
CA THR A 155 -4.38 -8.08 -9.78
C THR A 155 -2.99 -8.68 -9.70
N GLU A 156 -2.28 -8.45 -8.59
CA GLU A 156 -0.92 -8.97 -8.36
C GLU A 156 -0.72 -9.28 -6.88
N ALA A 157 -0.02 -10.36 -6.57
CA ALA A 157 0.41 -10.72 -5.22
C ALA A 157 1.84 -11.29 -5.27
N TYR A 158 2.74 -10.75 -4.46
CA TYR A 158 4.15 -11.16 -4.44
C TYR A 158 4.83 -10.88 -3.11
N VAL A 159 5.96 -11.54 -2.89
CA VAL A 159 6.70 -11.49 -1.63
C VAL A 159 7.40 -10.14 -1.40
N HIS A 160 7.34 -9.64 -0.16
CA HIS A 160 8.29 -8.67 0.37
C HIS A 160 9.36 -9.41 1.18
N CYS A 161 10.59 -9.47 0.67
CA CYS A 161 11.65 -10.29 1.24
C CYS A 161 12.09 -9.82 2.64
N SER A 162 12.49 -10.78 3.47
CA SER A 162 12.83 -10.60 4.89
C SER A 162 14.10 -9.80 5.17
N LYS A 163 14.93 -9.56 4.16
CA LYS A 163 16.31 -9.05 4.28
C LYS A 163 16.47 -7.81 5.17
N HIS A 164 15.44 -6.95 5.24
CA HIS A 164 15.49 -5.71 6.03
C HIS A 164 14.25 -5.53 6.93
N ILE A 165 13.54 -6.61 7.24
CA ILE A 165 12.38 -6.56 8.13
C ILE A 165 12.88 -6.69 9.58
N PRO A 166 12.74 -5.64 10.43
CA PRO A 166 13.17 -5.72 11.81
C PRO A 166 12.27 -6.66 12.62
N ARG A 167 12.86 -7.36 13.58
CA ARG A 167 12.09 -8.11 14.58
C ARG A 167 11.63 -7.17 15.69
N LEU A 168 10.32 -7.11 15.92
CA LEU A 168 9.68 -6.38 17.00
C LEU A 168 9.26 -7.34 18.11
N TYR A 169 9.38 -6.86 19.34
CA TYR A 169 8.87 -7.54 20.54
C TYR A 169 7.71 -6.72 21.09
N ARG A 170 6.62 -7.39 21.48
CA ARG A 170 5.48 -6.70 22.10
C ARG A 170 5.89 -6.19 23.47
N ALA A 171 5.77 -4.88 23.68
CA ALA A 171 5.99 -4.29 24.99
C ALA A 171 4.94 -4.80 25.99
N ALA A 172 5.36 -5.10 27.22
CA ALA A 172 4.43 -5.27 28.33
C ALA A 172 3.75 -3.92 28.58
N GLY A 173 2.42 -3.89 28.62
CA GLY A 173 1.61 -2.67 28.45
C GLY A 173 2.03 -1.49 29.32
N GLU A 174 2.72 -0.53 28.72
CA GLU A 174 2.86 0.83 29.24
C GLU A 174 1.81 1.73 28.56
N GLY A 175 1.26 2.69 29.32
CA GLY A 175 0.17 3.55 28.87
C GLY A 175 0.49 4.24 27.55
N ARG A 176 -0.49 4.28 26.64
CA ARG A 176 -0.34 4.93 25.34
C ARG A 176 -0.40 6.45 25.54
N PRO A 177 0.63 7.23 25.16
CA PRO A 177 0.54 8.68 25.22
C PRO A 177 -0.66 9.15 24.38
N GLY A 178 -1.56 9.89 25.01
CA GLY A 178 -2.76 10.43 24.38
C GLY A 178 -2.46 11.73 23.66
N GLY A 179 -2.99 11.91 22.45
CA GLY A 179 -2.94 13.19 21.75
C GLY A 179 -3.06 13.04 20.23
N SER A 180 -3.97 13.81 19.63
CA SER A 180 -4.09 13.92 18.16
C SER A 180 -3.06 14.86 17.55
N ASP A 181 -2.50 15.78 18.35
CA ASP A 181 -1.50 16.75 17.91
C ASP A 181 -0.08 16.40 18.40
N TYR A 182 0.31 15.14 18.19
CA TYR A 182 1.63 14.65 18.59
C TYR A 182 2.79 15.45 17.96
N PHE A 183 2.57 16.00 16.76
CA PHE A 183 3.58 16.74 16.00
C PHE A 183 3.52 18.27 16.20
N GLY A 184 2.65 18.78 17.09
CA GLY A 184 2.59 20.23 17.40
C GLY A 184 2.10 21.12 16.25
N VAL A 185 1.24 20.60 15.37
CA VAL A 185 0.66 21.31 14.22
C VAL A 185 -0.05 22.59 14.64
N ALA A 186 -0.70 22.61 15.80
CA ALA A 186 -1.35 23.83 16.31
C ALA A 186 -0.34 24.95 16.60
N ALA A 187 0.81 24.60 17.19
CA ALA A 187 1.88 25.55 17.49
C ALA A 187 2.52 26.10 16.19
N ASP A 188 2.79 25.23 15.21
CA ASP A 188 3.35 25.63 13.91
C ASP A 188 2.41 26.57 13.14
N ARG A 189 1.10 26.34 13.18
CA ARG A 189 0.11 27.23 12.55
C ARG A 189 -0.03 28.58 13.24
N ALA A 190 0.23 28.64 14.54
CA ALA A 190 0.19 29.87 15.33
C ALA A 190 1.46 30.71 15.16
N ALA A 191 2.56 30.12 14.69
CA ALA A 191 3.79 30.85 14.40
C ALA A 191 3.58 31.81 13.21
N PRO A 192 4.11 33.04 13.26
CA PRO A 192 3.99 33.99 12.17
C PRO A 192 4.62 33.42 10.90
N THR A 193 3.79 33.17 9.88
CA THR A 193 4.23 32.71 8.56
C THR A 193 5.04 33.80 7.87
N ALA A 194 6.38 33.66 7.86
CA ALA A 194 7.17 34.26 6.80
C ALA A 194 6.80 33.55 5.49
N ALA A 195 6.50 34.31 4.43
CA ALA A 195 6.19 33.72 3.13
C ALA A 195 7.33 32.78 2.72
N PRO A 196 7.08 31.47 2.52
CA PRO A 196 8.15 30.57 2.12
C PRO A 196 8.65 31.01 0.74
N ALA A 197 9.92 31.39 0.66
CA ALA A 197 10.59 31.50 -0.63
C ALA A 197 10.37 30.18 -1.38
N ALA A 198 9.94 30.26 -2.65
CA ALA A 198 9.61 29.09 -3.46
C ALA A 198 10.73 28.04 -3.32
N PRO A 199 10.44 26.83 -2.81
CA PRO A 199 11.50 25.95 -2.35
C PRO A 199 12.34 25.48 -3.56
N PRO A 200 13.69 25.52 -3.45
CA PRO A 200 14.60 25.37 -4.59
C PRO A 200 14.58 23.98 -5.24
N TRP A 201 13.84 23.01 -4.70
CA TRP A 201 13.82 21.63 -5.19
C TRP A 201 13.09 21.46 -6.54
N ARG A 202 12.13 22.33 -6.89
CA ARG A 202 11.43 22.26 -8.20
C ARG A 202 12.36 22.50 -9.39
N SER A 203 13.43 23.29 -9.21
CA SER A 203 14.47 23.55 -10.23
C SER A 203 15.69 22.65 -10.10
N ARG A 204 15.97 22.09 -8.90
CA ARG A 204 17.09 21.17 -8.64
C ARG A 204 16.80 19.72 -9.06
N LEU A 205 15.56 19.23 -8.94
CA LEU A 205 15.20 17.87 -9.38
C LEU A 205 15.37 17.66 -10.89
N ARG A 206 15.06 18.65 -11.73
CA ARG A 206 15.35 18.62 -13.18
C ARG A 206 16.85 18.54 -13.49
N ARG A 207 17.72 18.93 -12.55
CA ARG A 207 19.17 18.94 -12.71
C ARG A 207 19.84 17.66 -12.17
N ILE A 208 19.29 17.09 -11.09
CA ILE A 208 19.76 15.84 -10.47
C ILE A 208 19.24 14.60 -11.23
N VAL A 209 18.05 14.70 -11.84
CA VAL A 209 17.51 13.68 -12.75
C VAL A 209 17.66 14.16 -14.20
N ARG A 210 18.90 14.34 -14.68
CA ARG A 210 19.16 14.17 -16.12
C ARG A 210 19.39 12.69 -16.34
N TRP A 211 18.33 11.97 -16.68
CA TRP A 211 18.50 10.71 -17.38
C TRP A 211 19.25 11.01 -18.67
N ARG A 212 20.55 10.68 -18.74
CA ARG A 212 21.29 10.75 -20.00
C ARG A 212 20.73 9.67 -20.91
N ASP A 213 19.95 10.08 -21.91
CA ASP A 213 19.68 9.28 -23.10
C ASP A 213 21.03 9.10 -23.83
N GLY A 214 21.67 7.96 -23.56
CA GLY A 214 23.01 7.66 -24.02
C GLY A 214 23.04 6.42 -24.87
N ALA A 215 22.62 6.53 -26.13
CA ALA A 215 23.14 5.73 -27.25
C ALA A 215 22.67 6.33 -28.58
N ARG A 216 23.37 7.35 -29.10
CA ARG A 216 23.50 7.51 -30.55
C ARG A 216 24.87 6.98 -30.94
N SER A 217 24.85 5.87 -31.66
CA SER A 217 25.97 5.31 -32.42
C SER A 217 26.50 6.36 -33.40
N GLY A 218 27.79 6.64 -33.31
CA GLY A 218 28.53 7.44 -34.30
C GLY A 218 29.94 6.87 -34.41
N GLY A 219 30.06 5.76 -35.13
CA GLY A 219 31.36 5.20 -35.49
C GLY A 219 32.13 6.17 -36.39
N ARG A 220 33.39 6.43 -36.05
CA ARG A 220 34.38 7.01 -36.97
C ARG A 220 34.92 5.89 -37.87
N PRO A 221 35.10 6.11 -39.18
CA PRO A 221 35.96 5.22 -39.96
C PRO A 221 37.43 5.55 -39.65
N ALA A 222 38.24 4.50 -39.54
CA ALA A 222 39.68 4.58 -39.54
C ALA A 222 40.18 4.74 -41.00
N SER A 223 41.28 5.49 -41.11
CA SER A 223 42.22 5.70 -42.24
C SER A 223 41.97 4.95 -43.55
#